data_AF-A0A8K0IUG9-F1
#
_entry.id   AF-A0A8K0IUG9-F1
#
_cell.length_a   1.000
_cell.length_b   1.000
_cell.length_c   1.000
_cell.angle_alpha   90.00
_cell.angle_beta   90.00
_cell.angle_gamma   90.00
#
_symmetry.space_group_name_H-M   'P 1'
#
loop_
_entity.id
_entity.type
_entity.pdbx_description
1 polymer ?
#
loop_
_entity_poly.entity_id
_entity_poly.type
_entity_poly.pdbx_seq_one_letter_code
_entity_poly.pdbx_strand_id
1 'polypeptide(L)'
;MAMPPAPPVNCNATGCVLSKAYGVWGDRKECWVQTVVYPTNEDELRSAVAQASQKNQKVKVVSGFSHTIPKLACPPSENSTLISTAKYNAGIEVDAGNRTVTADAGVGLRALIDKVEAAGLSLVAAPYWEGVSIGGVVSTGSHGSSWWGKGGAVHDHVVGLSLVVPAGSSEGYVKVVRVVQGDLLFNAARVSLRLLGVISKVTLSLEPIFKRNITYSYKDDSQLEDEFHDLARQHEFPDITWYPSQHKAVHRYDDRATLNGSGDGMTDFIGFQSNLINVSTTVRSTAIFPASKFRDFILDVKKLRDLNPDNFCGVDIYNGFLIRFIKGSEAYLGQSEDSVVLDINYHRADEPLTPRLNQDIWEEVEQMAFFKYGAKPH
;
A
#
# COMPACT_ATOMS: atom_id res chain seq x y z
N MET A 1 -7.30 12.73 -20.06
CA MET A 1 -8.30 12.16 -19.12
C MET A 1 -7.65 10.96 -18.45
N ALA A 2 -7.66 10.89 -17.12
CA ALA A 2 -7.18 9.70 -16.42
C ALA A 2 -8.14 8.53 -16.71
N MET A 3 -7.66 7.49 -17.40
CA MET A 3 -8.43 6.28 -17.62
C MET A 3 -8.17 5.32 -16.44
N PRO A 4 -9.21 4.73 -15.82
CA PRO A 4 -8.99 3.69 -14.84
C PRO A 4 -8.22 2.53 -15.47
N PRO A 5 -7.39 1.79 -14.71
CA PRO A 5 -6.70 0.62 -15.22
C PRO A 5 -7.70 -0.37 -15.84
N ALA A 6 -7.27 -1.09 -16.88
CA ALA A 6 -8.06 -2.18 -17.43
C ALA A 6 -8.33 -3.24 -16.34
N PRO A 7 -9.45 -4.00 -16.46
CA PRO A 7 -9.70 -5.12 -15.55
C PRO A 7 -8.49 -6.07 -15.50
N PRO A 8 -8.04 -6.48 -14.30
CA PRO A 8 -6.79 -7.22 -14.14
C PRO A 8 -6.89 -8.68 -14.61
N VAL A 9 -8.09 -9.18 -14.91
CA VAL A 9 -8.32 -10.55 -15.35
C VAL A 9 -8.91 -10.54 -16.75
N ASN A 10 -8.22 -11.18 -17.69
CA ASN A 10 -8.69 -11.38 -19.06
C ASN A 10 -8.80 -12.87 -19.35
N CYS A 11 -9.97 -13.35 -19.77
CA CYS A 11 -10.26 -14.77 -19.95
C CYS A 11 -10.57 -15.11 -21.41
N ASN A 12 -10.17 -16.31 -21.83
CA ASN A 12 -10.53 -16.91 -23.10
C ASN A 12 -11.11 -18.33 -22.88
N ALA A 13 -11.21 -19.14 -23.94
CA ALA A 13 -11.79 -20.48 -23.85
C ALA A 13 -10.97 -21.49 -23.00
N THR A 14 -9.68 -21.24 -22.76
CA THR A 14 -8.79 -22.20 -22.09
C THR A 14 -8.39 -21.77 -20.67
N GLY A 15 -8.51 -20.49 -20.34
CA GLY A 15 -8.23 -19.97 -19.00
C GLY A 15 -8.22 -18.45 -18.96
N CYS A 16 -7.58 -17.90 -17.92
CA CYS A 16 -7.45 -16.47 -17.72
C CYS A 16 -6.00 -16.06 -17.48
N VAL A 17 -5.68 -14.82 -17.85
CA VAL A 17 -4.43 -14.15 -17.52
C VAL A 17 -4.71 -13.04 -16.51
N LEU A 18 -3.99 -13.08 -15.39
CA LEU A 18 -3.98 -12.07 -14.35
C LEU A 18 -2.80 -11.10 -14.54
N SER A 19 -3.13 -9.82 -14.71
CA SER A 19 -2.19 -8.70 -14.73
C SER A 19 -2.29 -7.85 -13.45
N LYS A 20 -1.32 -6.95 -13.25
CA LYS A 20 -1.42 -5.86 -12.26
C LYS A 20 -1.67 -4.54 -12.95
N ALA A 21 -2.14 -3.55 -12.19
CA ALA A 21 -2.38 -2.19 -12.70
C ALA A 21 -1.15 -1.54 -13.34
N TYR A 22 0.06 -1.94 -12.92
CA TYR A 22 1.33 -1.39 -13.39
C TYR A 22 1.99 -2.21 -14.52
N GLY A 23 1.21 -3.01 -15.25
CA GLY A 23 1.71 -3.84 -16.35
C GLY A 23 2.36 -5.14 -15.87
N VAL A 24 3.60 -5.40 -16.31
CA VAL A 24 4.27 -6.70 -16.15
C VAL A 24 4.80 -6.96 -14.73
N TRP A 25 4.62 -8.20 -14.25
CA TRP A 25 5.17 -8.67 -12.97
C TRP A 25 6.70 -8.56 -12.93
N GLY A 26 7.28 -8.56 -11.73
CA GLY A 26 8.74 -8.42 -11.56
C GLY A 26 9.56 -9.55 -12.19
N ASP A 27 8.96 -10.72 -12.36
CA ASP A 27 9.52 -11.91 -13.02
C ASP A 27 9.27 -11.93 -14.53
N ARG A 28 8.52 -10.95 -15.07
CA ARG A 28 8.08 -10.87 -16.47
C ARG A 28 7.30 -12.08 -16.97
N LYS A 29 6.79 -12.91 -16.05
CA LYS A 29 5.95 -14.06 -16.39
C LYS A 29 4.50 -13.70 -16.21
N GLU A 30 3.69 -14.07 -17.18
CA GLU A 30 2.24 -14.01 -17.03
C GLU A 30 1.80 -14.81 -15.80
N CYS A 31 0.69 -14.36 -15.20
CA CYS A 31 0.03 -15.15 -14.19
C CYS A 31 -1.18 -15.83 -14.83
N TRP A 32 -1.03 -17.08 -15.22
CA TRP A 32 -2.14 -17.84 -15.75
C TRP A 32 -2.99 -18.44 -14.61
N VAL A 33 -4.30 -18.47 -14.81
CA VAL A 33 -5.29 -18.96 -13.85
C VAL A 33 -6.38 -19.74 -14.56
N GLN A 34 -6.63 -20.97 -14.10
CA GLN A 34 -7.63 -21.85 -14.71
C GLN A 34 -9.06 -21.39 -14.43
N THR A 35 -9.34 -20.98 -13.20
CA THR A 35 -10.69 -20.65 -12.72
C THR A 35 -10.68 -19.34 -11.96
N VAL A 36 -11.61 -18.44 -12.32
CA VAL A 36 -11.83 -17.17 -11.61
C VAL A 36 -13.29 -17.08 -11.21
N VAL A 37 -13.55 -16.69 -9.97
CA VAL A 37 -14.90 -16.47 -9.44
C VAL A 37 -15.06 -15.01 -9.02
N TYR A 38 -16.29 -14.49 -9.19
CA TYR A 38 -16.64 -13.10 -8.93
C TYR A 38 -17.83 -13.04 -7.98
N PRO A 39 -17.64 -13.35 -6.68
CA PRO A 39 -18.72 -13.26 -5.72
C PRO A 39 -19.30 -11.85 -5.66
N THR A 40 -20.60 -11.76 -5.43
CA THR A 40 -21.36 -10.51 -5.27
C THR A 40 -21.78 -10.26 -3.82
N ASN A 41 -21.68 -11.29 -2.97
CA ASN A 41 -22.04 -11.28 -1.56
C ASN A 41 -21.17 -12.28 -0.76
N GLU A 42 -21.27 -12.24 0.57
CA GLU A 42 -20.44 -13.08 1.45
C GLU A 42 -20.75 -14.58 1.33
N ASP A 43 -21.99 -14.97 1.02
CA ASP A 43 -22.35 -16.38 0.86
C ASP A 43 -21.78 -16.99 -0.42
N GLU A 44 -21.73 -16.23 -1.51
CA GLU A 44 -21.02 -16.63 -2.73
C GLU A 44 -19.50 -16.71 -2.49
N LEU A 45 -18.93 -15.78 -1.70
CA LEU A 45 -17.52 -15.82 -1.31
C LEU A 45 -17.20 -17.08 -0.48
N ARG A 46 -18.05 -17.40 0.50
CA ARG A 46 -17.94 -18.62 1.31
C ARG A 46 -18.07 -19.88 0.45
N SER A 47 -19.03 -19.89 -0.47
CA SER A 47 -19.25 -21.00 -1.40
C SER A 47 -18.04 -21.25 -2.29
N ALA A 48 -17.39 -20.19 -2.79
CA ALA A 48 -16.15 -20.31 -3.56
C ALA A 48 -15.02 -20.96 -2.75
N VAL A 49 -14.82 -20.55 -1.50
CA VAL A 49 -13.79 -21.13 -0.62
C VAL A 49 -14.12 -22.59 -0.28
N ALA A 50 -15.39 -22.90 0.01
CA ALA A 50 -15.84 -24.27 0.29
C ALA A 50 -15.58 -25.21 -0.91
N GLN A 51 -15.97 -24.80 -2.12
CA GLN A 51 -15.78 -25.60 -3.33
C GLN A 51 -14.30 -25.82 -3.65
N ALA A 52 -13.46 -24.80 -3.48
CA ALA A 52 -12.02 -24.95 -3.64
C ALA A 52 -11.44 -25.91 -2.59
N SER A 53 -11.87 -25.81 -1.34
CA SER A 53 -11.45 -26.71 -0.26
C SER A 53 -11.87 -28.17 -0.52
N GLN A 54 -13.10 -28.40 -0.99
CA GLN A 54 -13.58 -29.74 -1.38
C GLN A 54 -12.72 -30.39 -2.47
N LYS A 55 -12.26 -29.57 -3.43
CA LYS A 55 -11.41 -30.00 -4.55
C LYS A 55 -9.91 -30.00 -4.21
N ASN A 56 -9.54 -29.70 -2.96
CA ASN A 56 -8.15 -29.54 -2.53
C ASN A 56 -7.36 -28.53 -3.40
N GLN A 57 -8.04 -27.45 -3.82
CA GLN A 57 -7.48 -26.38 -4.62
C GLN A 57 -6.90 -25.27 -3.73
N LYS A 58 -5.82 -24.64 -4.19
CA LYS A 58 -5.33 -23.41 -3.55
C LYS A 58 -6.24 -22.23 -3.89
N VAL A 59 -6.42 -21.30 -2.96
CA VAL A 59 -7.20 -20.08 -3.18
C VAL A 59 -6.29 -18.87 -3.13
N LYS A 60 -6.45 -17.96 -4.09
CA LYS A 60 -5.89 -16.60 -4.05
C LYS A 60 -6.98 -15.58 -4.28
N VAL A 61 -6.71 -14.35 -3.87
CA VAL A 61 -7.66 -13.23 -3.98
C VAL A 61 -6.99 -12.09 -4.74
N VAL A 62 -7.74 -11.49 -5.65
CA VAL A 62 -7.36 -10.27 -6.37
C VAL A 62 -8.42 -9.18 -6.18
N SER A 63 -7.98 -7.94 -5.99
CA SER A 63 -8.86 -6.78 -5.96
C SER A 63 -9.29 -6.36 -7.37
N GLY A 64 -10.27 -5.47 -7.48
CA GLY A 64 -10.77 -4.98 -8.77
C GLY A 64 -9.72 -4.40 -9.73
N PHE A 65 -8.56 -3.95 -9.22
CA PHE A 65 -7.49 -3.34 -10.01
C PHE A 65 -6.12 -4.03 -9.88
N SER A 66 -5.95 -5.00 -8.97
CA SER A 66 -4.65 -5.71 -8.79
C SER A 66 -3.44 -4.75 -8.63
N HIS A 67 -3.51 -3.80 -7.68
CA HIS A 67 -2.46 -2.79 -7.47
C HIS A 67 -1.23 -3.28 -6.69
N THR A 68 -1.20 -4.53 -6.24
CA THR A 68 -0.02 -5.04 -5.52
C THR A 68 1.14 -5.26 -6.49
N ILE A 69 2.32 -4.69 -6.20
CA ILE A 69 3.51 -4.85 -7.05
C ILE A 69 4.09 -6.28 -6.96
N PRO A 70 4.28 -6.86 -5.75
CA PRO A 70 4.63 -8.27 -5.63
C PRO A 70 3.50 -9.17 -6.14
N LYS A 71 3.87 -10.33 -6.69
CA LYS A 71 2.97 -11.29 -7.34
C LYS A 71 2.13 -12.12 -6.33
N LEU A 72 1.61 -11.49 -5.27
CA LEU A 72 0.91 -12.15 -4.15
C LEU A 72 -0.42 -12.78 -4.56
N ALA A 73 -1.11 -12.14 -5.51
CA ALA A 73 -2.42 -12.58 -6.02
C ALA A 73 -2.30 -13.73 -7.01
N CYS A 74 -1.11 -13.98 -7.56
CA CYS A 74 -0.92 -15.07 -8.49
C CYS A 74 -0.90 -16.41 -7.77
N PRO A 75 -1.69 -17.40 -8.19
CA PRO A 75 -1.61 -18.73 -7.62
C PRO A 75 -0.29 -19.43 -7.95
N PRO A 76 0.17 -20.34 -7.08
CA PRO A 76 1.44 -21.06 -7.25
C PRO A 76 1.35 -22.22 -8.25
N SER A 77 0.15 -22.66 -8.63
CA SER A 77 -0.07 -23.79 -9.54
C SER A 77 -1.43 -23.70 -10.24
N GLU A 78 -1.59 -24.50 -11.31
CA GLU A 78 -2.83 -24.59 -12.08
C GLU A 78 -4.01 -25.14 -11.28
N ASN A 79 -3.74 -25.96 -10.24
CA ASN A 79 -4.77 -26.46 -9.33
C ASN A 79 -5.16 -25.41 -8.27
N SER A 80 -5.69 -24.29 -8.75
CA SER A 80 -6.05 -23.14 -7.94
C SER A 80 -7.31 -22.43 -8.44
N THR A 81 -7.97 -21.74 -7.51
CA THR A 81 -9.08 -20.83 -7.78
C THR A 81 -8.67 -19.41 -7.41
N LEU A 82 -8.89 -18.47 -8.32
CA LEU A 82 -8.74 -17.04 -8.06
C LEU A 82 -10.11 -16.43 -7.74
N ILE A 83 -10.20 -15.75 -6.61
CA ILE A 83 -11.39 -14.99 -6.22
C ILE A 83 -11.15 -13.53 -6.52
N SER A 84 -11.97 -12.93 -7.38
CA SER A 84 -11.94 -11.50 -7.66
C SER A 84 -12.99 -10.77 -6.82
N THR A 85 -12.57 -9.81 -6.01
CA THR A 85 -13.48 -8.98 -5.21
C THR A 85 -14.08 -7.81 -6.00
N ALA A 86 -13.87 -7.77 -7.32
CA ALA A 86 -14.38 -6.70 -8.19
C ALA A 86 -15.90 -6.49 -8.12
N LYS A 87 -16.68 -7.52 -7.74
CA LYS A 87 -18.13 -7.46 -7.55
C LYS A 87 -18.59 -7.59 -6.10
N TYR A 88 -17.66 -7.80 -5.16
CA TYR A 88 -17.93 -7.89 -3.72
C TYR A 88 -17.43 -6.61 -3.04
N ASN A 89 -18.10 -5.50 -3.35
CA ASN A 89 -17.63 -4.15 -3.07
C ASN A 89 -18.78 -3.17 -2.74
N ALA A 90 -19.95 -3.67 -2.35
CA ALA A 90 -21.15 -2.86 -2.15
C ALA A 90 -21.40 -2.49 -0.68
N GLY A 91 -21.05 -3.36 0.27
CA GLY A 91 -21.32 -3.16 1.69
C GLY A 91 -20.42 -2.11 2.31
N ILE A 92 -21.01 -0.99 2.74
CA ILE A 92 -20.37 0.03 3.59
C ILE A 92 -21.37 0.48 4.65
N GLU A 93 -21.08 0.17 5.91
CA GLU A 93 -21.93 0.47 7.07
C GLU A 93 -21.16 1.38 8.02
N VAL A 94 -21.61 2.64 8.16
CA VAL A 94 -21.03 3.62 9.07
C VAL A 94 -21.84 3.67 10.36
N ASP A 95 -21.20 3.41 11.49
CA ASP A 95 -21.75 3.63 12.82
C ASP A 95 -21.17 4.92 13.39
N ALA A 96 -21.92 6.01 13.25
CA ALA A 96 -21.50 7.33 13.71
C ALA A 96 -21.43 7.43 15.24
N GLY A 97 -22.24 6.65 15.96
CA GLY A 97 -22.25 6.65 17.43
C GLY A 97 -20.98 6.04 18.00
N ASN A 98 -20.54 4.92 17.42
CA ASN A 98 -19.30 4.24 17.81
C ASN A 98 -18.06 4.74 17.05
N ARG A 99 -18.24 5.61 16.04
CA ARG A 99 -17.19 6.08 15.12
C ARG A 99 -16.43 4.90 14.51
N THR A 100 -17.18 4.02 13.85
CA THR A 100 -16.60 2.90 13.09
C THR A 100 -17.24 2.79 11.72
N VAL A 101 -16.51 2.17 10.78
CA VAL A 101 -17.07 1.74 9.50
C VAL A 101 -16.74 0.29 9.26
N THR A 102 -17.73 -0.52 8.87
CA THR A 102 -17.54 -1.88 8.38
C THR A 102 -17.77 -1.92 6.87
N ALA A 103 -16.81 -2.45 6.13
CA ALA A 103 -16.85 -2.51 4.68
C ALA A 103 -16.50 -3.90 4.13
N ASP A 104 -17.12 -4.28 3.01
CA ASP A 104 -16.70 -5.46 2.26
C ASP A 104 -15.26 -5.27 1.76
N ALA A 105 -14.47 -6.35 1.77
CA ALA A 105 -13.04 -6.28 1.46
C ALA A 105 -12.71 -5.75 0.05
N GLY A 106 -13.65 -5.86 -0.90
CA GLY A 106 -13.50 -5.32 -2.26
C GLY A 106 -13.87 -3.85 -2.42
N VAL A 107 -14.46 -3.20 -1.40
CA VAL A 107 -14.78 -1.76 -1.43
C VAL A 107 -13.52 -0.95 -1.75
N GLY A 108 -13.62 -0.06 -2.74
CA GLY A 108 -12.56 0.87 -3.08
C GLY A 108 -12.40 1.95 -2.03
N LEU A 109 -11.15 2.35 -1.75
CA LEU A 109 -10.83 3.30 -0.70
C LEU A 109 -11.49 4.67 -0.90
N ARG A 110 -11.52 5.20 -2.13
CA ARG A 110 -12.26 6.45 -2.44
C ARG A 110 -13.74 6.36 -2.07
N ALA A 111 -14.43 5.30 -2.47
CA ALA A 111 -15.85 5.12 -2.15
C ALA A 111 -16.11 4.98 -0.64
N LEU A 112 -15.17 4.37 0.09
CA LEU A 112 -15.22 4.32 1.56
C LEU A 112 -15.06 5.71 2.18
N ILE A 113 -14.08 6.49 1.71
CA ILE A 113 -13.84 7.87 2.16
C ILE A 113 -15.10 8.71 1.92
N ASP A 114 -15.65 8.72 0.69
CA ASP A 114 -16.85 9.49 0.35
C ASP A 114 -18.03 9.17 1.29
N LYS A 115 -18.22 7.89 1.62
CA LYS A 115 -19.31 7.44 2.51
C LYS A 115 -19.09 7.86 3.97
N VAL A 116 -17.85 7.83 4.43
CA VAL A 116 -17.45 8.24 5.79
C VAL A 116 -17.54 9.76 5.95
N GLU A 117 -17.08 10.52 4.96
CA GLU A 117 -17.17 11.99 4.93
C GLU A 117 -18.62 12.48 4.91
N ALA A 118 -19.49 11.81 4.16
CA ALA A 118 -20.93 12.10 4.15
C ALA A 118 -21.59 11.92 5.54
N ALA A 119 -20.96 11.16 6.44
CA ALA A 119 -21.40 11.00 7.83
C ALA A 119 -20.73 12.00 8.81
N GLY A 120 -19.95 12.97 8.31
CA GLY A 120 -19.23 13.95 9.12
C GLY A 120 -18.01 13.38 9.84
N LEU A 121 -17.47 12.26 9.35
CA LEU A 121 -16.32 11.57 9.92
C LEU A 121 -15.16 11.50 8.91
N SER A 122 -14.02 11.00 9.35
CA SER A 122 -12.83 10.75 8.54
C SER A 122 -12.22 9.39 8.88
N LEU A 123 -11.56 8.77 7.90
CA LEU A 123 -10.62 7.69 8.19
C LEU A 123 -9.41 8.26 8.93
N VAL A 124 -8.94 7.56 9.96
CA VAL A 124 -7.79 8.04 10.75
C VAL A 124 -6.48 8.02 9.95
N ALA A 125 -6.35 7.06 9.04
CA ALA A 125 -5.22 6.95 8.14
C ALA A 125 -5.64 6.41 6.77
N ALA A 126 -4.95 6.87 5.73
CA ALA A 126 -5.10 6.39 4.36
C ALA A 126 -3.75 6.44 3.63
N PRO A 127 -3.47 5.49 2.72
CA PRO A 127 -2.38 5.64 1.75
C PRO A 127 -2.67 6.80 0.79
N TYR A 128 -1.61 7.31 0.13
CA TYR A 128 -1.77 8.42 -0.82
C TYR A 128 -2.53 8.01 -2.07
N TRP A 129 -2.39 6.75 -2.50
CA TRP A 129 -3.11 6.23 -3.66
C TRP A 129 -4.41 5.55 -3.22
N GLU A 130 -5.52 6.04 -3.74
CA GLU A 130 -6.86 5.60 -3.33
C GLU A 130 -7.52 4.60 -4.29
N GLY A 131 -6.85 4.24 -5.38
CA GLY A 131 -7.31 3.22 -6.34
C GLY A 131 -7.25 1.79 -5.81
N VAL A 132 -7.23 1.59 -4.49
CA VAL A 132 -7.02 0.29 -3.81
C VAL A 132 -8.28 -0.16 -3.09
N SER A 133 -8.44 -1.47 -2.92
CA SER A 133 -9.53 -2.05 -2.12
C SER A 133 -9.15 -2.10 -0.63
N ILE A 134 -10.11 -1.94 0.27
CA ILE A 134 -9.86 -1.91 1.72
C ILE A 134 -9.23 -3.20 2.25
N GLY A 135 -9.64 -4.37 1.76
CA GLY A 135 -9.02 -5.65 2.15
C GLY A 135 -7.57 -5.76 1.66
N GLY A 136 -7.26 -5.13 0.53
CA GLY A 136 -5.90 -5.02 0.00
C GLY A 136 -5.01 -4.16 0.87
N VAL A 137 -5.49 -2.96 1.22
CA VAL A 137 -4.80 -1.98 2.08
C VAL A 137 -4.40 -2.60 3.42
N VAL A 138 -5.33 -3.30 4.07
CA VAL A 138 -5.05 -4.00 5.34
C VAL A 138 -4.10 -5.17 5.13
N SER A 139 -4.35 -6.03 4.13
CA SER A 139 -3.55 -7.24 3.92
C SER A 139 -2.05 -6.98 3.73
N THR A 140 -1.69 -5.84 3.13
CA THR A 140 -0.31 -5.49 2.76
C THR A 140 0.29 -4.38 3.61
N GLY A 141 -0.30 -4.03 4.76
CA GLY A 141 0.24 -3.02 5.66
C GLY A 141 0.34 -1.62 5.04
N SER A 142 -0.58 -1.27 4.14
CA SER A 142 -0.55 0.04 3.48
C SER A 142 -0.71 1.18 4.46
N HIS A 143 0.00 2.28 4.21
CA HIS A 143 0.14 3.39 5.15
C HIS A 143 0.23 4.75 4.44
N GLY A 144 -0.16 5.79 5.16
CA GLY A 144 0.17 7.19 4.88
C GLY A 144 1.53 7.56 5.48
N SER A 145 1.63 8.71 6.15
CA SER A 145 2.86 9.13 6.82
C SER A 145 2.49 9.78 8.15
N SER A 146 2.96 9.24 9.28
CA SER A 146 2.82 9.84 10.62
C SER A 146 3.58 9.05 11.70
N TRP A 147 4.23 9.76 12.62
CA TRP A 147 4.71 9.25 13.91
C TRP A 147 3.82 9.66 15.09
N TRP A 148 2.66 10.27 14.84
CA TRP A 148 1.75 10.72 15.89
C TRP A 148 0.72 9.65 16.22
N GLY A 149 0.27 9.61 17.49
CA GLY A 149 -0.75 8.66 17.93
C GLY A 149 -0.40 7.21 17.59
N LYS A 150 -1.30 6.52 16.88
CA LYS A 150 -1.10 5.15 16.36
C LYS A 150 -0.38 5.11 15.00
N GLY A 151 0.01 6.25 14.45
CA GLY A 151 0.70 6.37 13.17
C GLY A 151 -0.21 6.33 11.94
N GLY A 152 0.44 6.43 10.78
CA GLY A 152 -0.22 6.49 9.47
C GLY A 152 -0.56 5.12 8.85
N ALA A 153 -0.30 4.00 9.53
CA ALA A 153 -0.57 2.68 8.97
C ALA A 153 -2.03 2.27 9.17
N VAL A 154 -2.72 1.87 8.09
CA VAL A 154 -4.17 1.65 8.12
C VAL A 154 -4.54 0.46 9.02
N HIS A 155 -3.69 -0.57 9.06
CA HIS A 155 -3.93 -1.76 9.87
C HIS A 155 -3.95 -1.47 11.38
N ASP A 156 -3.31 -0.41 11.86
CA ASP A 156 -3.34 -0.02 13.28
C ASP A 156 -4.66 0.62 13.71
N HIS A 157 -5.49 1.01 12.73
CA HIS A 157 -6.84 1.55 12.92
C HIS A 157 -7.95 0.54 12.64
N VAL A 158 -7.60 -0.71 12.34
CA VAL A 158 -8.55 -1.83 12.27
C VAL A 158 -8.97 -2.22 13.68
N VAL A 159 -10.29 -2.32 13.90
CA VAL A 159 -10.90 -2.78 15.15
C VAL A 159 -11.55 -4.16 15.02
N GLY A 160 -11.78 -4.63 13.79
CA GLY A 160 -12.32 -5.96 13.53
C GLY A 160 -12.10 -6.44 12.09
N LEU A 161 -11.98 -7.75 11.93
CA LEU A 161 -11.88 -8.44 10.64
C LEU A 161 -12.81 -9.66 10.62
N SER A 162 -13.38 -9.95 9.44
CA SER A 162 -14.01 -11.24 9.15
C SER A 162 -13.16 -11.99 8.12
N LEU A 163 -12.76 -13.21 8.47
CA LEU A 163 -11.93 -14.09 7.64
C LEU A 163 -12.75 -15.31 7.20
N VAL A 164 -12.85 -15.55 5.91
CA VAL A 164 -13.38 -16.79 5.35
C VAL A 164 -12.21 -17.77 5.19
N VAL A 165 -12.28 -18.89 5.92
CA VAL A 165 -11.21 -19.89 5.99
C VAL A 165 -11.76 -21.29 5.66
N PRO A 166 -10.93 -22.20 5.14
CA PRO A 166 -11.33 -23.60 4.96
C PRO A 166 -11.65 -24.26 6.31
N ALA A 167 -12.56 -25.22 6.27
CA ALA A 167 -13.00 -25.99 7.45
C ALA A 167 -13.18 -27.48 7.10
N GLY A 168 -13.51 -28.30 8.10
CA GLY A 168 -13.80 -29.72 7.88
C GLY A 168 -15.09 -29.95 7.10
N SER A 169 -15.29 -31.16 6.57
CA SER A 169 -16.52 -31.53 5.85
C SER A 169 -17.78 -31.40 6.72
N SER A 170 -17.67 -31.66 8.03
CA SER A 170 -18.73 -31.47 9.02
C SER A 170 -19.17 -30.01 9.21
N GLU A 171 -18.30 -29.06 8.86
CA GLU A 171 -18.57 -27.61 8.90
C GLU A 171 -18.92 -27.05 7.51
N GLY A 172 -19.13 -27.91 6.51
CA GLY A 172 -19.43 -27.48 5.14
C GLY A 172 -18.21 -26.97 4.37
N TYR A 173 -17.00 -27.37 4.76
CA TYR A 173 -15.72 -27.01 4.13
C TYR A 173 -15.28 -25.54 4.22
N VAL A 174 -16.07 -24.69 4.89
CA VAL A 174 -15.77 -23.27 5.08
C VAL A 174 -16.32 -22.78 6.40
N LYS A 175 -15.61 -21.85 7.05
CA LYS A 175 -16.14 -21.10 8.19
C LYS A 175 -15.71 -19.65 8.14
N VAL A 176 -16.46 -18.80 8.84
CA VAL A 176 -16.11 -17.39 9.03
C VAL A 176 -15.55 -17.24 10.44
N VAL A 177 -14.32 -16.73 10.54
CA VAL A 177 -13.66 -16.39 11.79
C VAL A 177 -13.68 -14.87 11.92
N ARG A 178 -14.37 -14.38 12.95
CA ARG A 178 -14.32 -12.96 13.33
C ARG A 178 -13.18 -12.77 14.31
N VAL A 179 -12.37 -11.75 14.06
CA VAL A 179 -11.22 -11.41 14.90
C VAL A 179 -11.30 -9.93 15.24
N VAL A 180 -11.33 -9.62 16.53
CA VAL A 180 -11.43 -8.26 17.07
C VAL A 180 -10.26 -7.97 18.00
N GLN A 181 -10.10 -6.70 18.36
CA GLN A 181 -9.04 -6.28 19.28
C GLN A 181 -9.12 -7.07 20.60
N GLY A 182 -7.99 -7.64 21.03
CA GLY A 182 -7.89 -8.50 22.21
C GLY A 182 -7.85 -10.00 21.88
N ASP A 183 -8.29 -10.41 20.68
CA ASP A 183 -8.18 -11.80 20.25
C ASP A 183 -6.73 -12.19 19.94
N LEU A 184 -6.37 -13.44 20.24
CA LEU A 184 -5.02 -13.99 20.03
C LEU A 184 -4.53 -13.85 18.57
N LEU A 185 -5.43 -13.95 17.60
CA LEU A 185 -5.11 -13.90 16.17
C LEU A 185 -5.10 -12.48 15.59
N PHE A 186 -5.53 -11.46 16.35
CA PHE A 186 -5.78 -10.13 15.82
C PHE A 186 -4.52 -9.48 15.24
N ASN A 187 -3.40 -9.55 15.97
CA ASN A 187 -2.13 -8.97 15.53
C ASN A 187 -1.52 -9.69 14.32
N ALA A 188 -1.85 -10.96 14.11
CA ALA A 188 -1.47 -11.69 12.90
C ALA A 188 -2.41 -11.38 11.71
N ALA A 189 -3.69 -11.17 11.96
CA ALA A 189 -4.71 -10.98 10.93
C ALA A 189 -4.63 -9.62 10.22
N ARG A 190 -4.25 -8.56 10.95
CA ARG A 190 -4.26 -7.17 10.45
C ARG A 190 -3.17 -6.86 9.42
N VAL A 191 -2.11 -7.67 9.33
CA VAL A 191 -1.17 -7.68 8.20
C VAL A 191 -0.83 -9.14 7.91
N SER A 192 -1.59 -9.77 7.01
CA SER A 192 -1.56 -11.23 6.81
C SER A 192 -1.03 -11.66 5.46
N LEU A 193 -0.75 -10.73 4.54
CA LEU A 193 -0.35 -11.01 3.15
C LEU A 193 -1.28 -12.01 2.44
N ARG A 194 -2.55 -12.06 2.87
CA ARG A 194 -3.60 -12.99 2.37
C ARG A 194 -3.32 -14.47 2.66
N LEU A 195 -2.53 -14.78 3.69
CA LEU A 195 -2.16 -16.16 4.04
C LEU A 195 -3.05 -16.80 5.10
N LEU A 196 -3.74 -16.00 5.93
CA LEU A 196 -4.54 -16.50 7.05
C LEU A 196 -6.01 -16.78 6.70
N GLY A 197 -6.43 -16.43 5.48
CA GLY A 197 -7.82 -16.53 5.02
C GLY A 197 -8.16 -15.45 4.01
N VAL A 198 -9.36 -15.53 3.45
CA VAL A 198 -9.90 -14.45 2.64
C VAL A 198 -10.55 -13.44 3.57
N ILE A 199 -10.01 -12.23 3.66
CA ILE A 199 -10.69 -11.13 4.36
C ILE A 199 -12.00 -10.84 3.61
N SER A 200 -13.15 -11.03 4.26
CA SER A 200 -14.46 -10.68 3.71
C SER A 200 -14.91 -9.30 4.15
N LYS A 201 -14.63 -8.90 5.39
CA LYS A 201 -15.00 -7.58 5.93
C LYS A 201 -13.89 -6.99 6.76
N VAL A 202 -13.78 -5.67 6.70
CA VAL A 202 -12.87 -4.86 7.52
C VAL A 202 -13.70 -3.85 8.30
N THR A 203 -13.46 -3.76 9.61
CA THR A 203 -14.02 -2.71 10.46
C THR A 203 -12.90 -1.78 10.93
N LEU A 204 -13.01 -0.50 10.60
CA LEU A 204 -12.03 0.55 10.96
C LEU A 204 -12.63 1.50 12.00
N SER A 205 -11.78 2.02 12.89
CA SER A 205 -12.12 3.19 13.69
C SER A 205 -12.09 4.46 12.83
N LEU A 206 -12.98 5.39 13.15
CA LEU A 206 -13.13 6.69 12.51
C LEU A 206 -12.84 7.81 13.51
N GLU A 207 -12.67 9.01 12.98
CA GLU A 207 -12.55 10.24 13.77
C GLU A 207 -13.42 11.36 13.22
N PRO A 208 -13.65 12.46 13.96
CA PRO A 208 -14.34 13.62 13.42
C PRO A 208 -13.65 14.16 12.16
N ILE A 209 -14.43 14.59 11.17
CA ILE A 209 -13.88 15.17 9.94
C ILE A 209 -13.08 16.46 10.22
N PHE A 210 -11.98 16.64 9.49
CA PHE A 210 -11.07 17.78 9.61
C PHE A 210 -10.51 18.16 8.24
N LYS A 211 -9.98 19.39 8.12
CA LYS A 211 -9.20 19.81 6.94
C LYS A 211 -7.72 19.56 7.18
N ARG A 212 -6.92 19.48 6.12
CA ARG A 212 -5.46 19.46 6.21
C ARG A 212 -4.90 20.77 5.69
N ASN A 213 -3.94 21.34 6.41
CA ASN A 213 -3.15 22.49 5.96
C ASN A 213 -1.81 21.96 5.46
N ILE A 214 -1.56 22.12 4.16
CA ILE A 214 -0.38 21.56 3.50
C ILE A 214 0.49 22.71 3.02
N THR A 215 1.78 22.67 3.32
CA THR A 215 2.76 23.63 2.82
C THR A 215 4.00 22.89 2.34
N TYR A 216 4.43 23.21 1.12
CA TYR A 216 5.66 22.66 0.55
C TYR A 216 6.81 23.66 0.72
N SER A 217 7.93 23.17 1.25
CA SER A 217 9.16 23.94 1.41
C SER A 217 10.29 23.30 0.63
N TYR A 218 10.74 24.01 -0.40
CA TYR A 218 11.85 23.61 -1.26
C TYR A 218 13.16 24.05 -0.63
N LYS A 219 13.99 23.08 -0.26
CA LYS A 219 15.24 23.30 0.47
C LYS A 219 16.40 22.64 -0.27
N ASP A 220 17.61 23.10 0.08
CA ASP A 220 18.82 22.35 -0.18
C ASP A 220 18.86 21.08 0.70
N ASP A 221 19.40 19.98 0.18
CA ASP A 221 19.43 18.72 0.95
C ASP A 221 20.56 18.63 1.98
N SER A 222 21.40 19.65 2.13
CA SER A 222 22.57 19.69 3.02
C SER A 222 22.32 19.28 4.48
N GLN A 223 21.10 19.39 5.00
CA GLN A 223 20.73 19.01 6.39
C GLN A 223 19.67 17.91 6.47
N LEU A 224 19.31 17.27 5.35
CA LEU A 224 18.23 16.29 5.28
C LEU A 224 18.35 15.15 6.32
N GLU A 225 19.57 14.67 6.56
CA GLU A 225 19.91 13.62 7.51
C GLU A 225 19.60 13.97 8.97
N ASP A 226 19.53 15.26 9.29
CA ASP A 226 19.24 15.77 10.62
C ASP A 226 17.78 16.28 10.72
N GLU A 227 17.27 16.92 9.67
CA GLU A 227 15.93 17.55 9.68
C GLU A 227 14.76 16.55 9.61
N PHE A 228 14.93 15.36 9.03
CA PHE A 228 13.80 14.43 8.84
C PHE A 228 13.15 14.04 10.17
N HIS A 229 13.96 13.92 11.23
CA HIS A 229 13.50 13.48 12.53
C HIS A 229 12.63 14.56 13.20
N ASP A 230 13.05 15.82 13.10
CA ASP A 230 12.32 16.95 13.66
C ASP A 230 11.02 17.21 12.91
N LEU A 231 11.04 17.10 11.58
CA LEU A 231 9.85 17.20 10.74
C LEU A 231 8.77 16.22 11.19
N ALA A 232 9.14 14.93 11.33
CA ALA A 232 8.22 13.86 11.72
C ALA A 232 7.67 13.98 13.15
N ARG A 233 8.35 14.71 14.04
CA ARG A 233 7.87 15.02 15.39
C ARG A 233 6.97 16.25 15.43
N GLN A 234 7.27 17.27 14.63
CA GLN A 234 6.59 18.57 14.69
C GLN A 234 5.29 18.60 13.90
N HIS A 235 5.19 17.78 12.85
CA HIS A 235 4.03 17.74 11.98
C HIS A 235 3.34 16.37 12.04
N GLU A 236 2.02 16.36 11.92
CA GLU A 236 1.25 15.14 12.07
C GLU A 236 1.38 14.20 10.87
N PHE A 237 1.37 14.74 9.65
CA PHE A 237 1.40 13.93 8.43
C PHE A 237 2.51 14.26 7.41
N PRO A 238 3.74 14.56 7.84
CA PRO A 238 4.76 15.07 6.95
C PRO A 238 5.28 14.00 5.99
N ASP A 239 5.85 14.44 4.88
CA ASP A 239 6.73 13.63 4.04
C ASP A 239 7.86 14.49 3.48
N ILE A 240 8.86 13.84 2.91
CA ILE A 240 9.93 14.51 2.19
C ILE A 240 10.09 13.86 0.82
N THR A 241 10.13 14.67 -0.22
CA THR A 241 10.59 14.23 -1.55
C THR A 241 12.02 14.68 -1.75
N TRP A 242 12.96 13.76 -1.79
CA TRP A 242 14.39 14.04 -1.97
C TRP A 242 14.81 13.79 -3.42
N TYR A 243 15.50 14.76 -4.01
CA TYR A 243 16.05 14.76 -5.36
C TYR A 243 17.57 14.80 -5.29
N PRO A 244 18.25 13.64 -5.18
CA PRO A 244 19.67 13.61 -4.91
C PRO A 244 20.47 14.33 -6.00
N SER A 245 20.22 14.11 -7.30
CA SER A 245 21.07 14.74 -8.35
C SER A 245 20.95 16.26 -8.38
N GLN A 246 19.85 16.81 -7.86
CA GLN A 246 19.60 18.24 -7.79
C GLN A 246 20.05 18.88 -6.48
N HIS A 247 20.51 18.09 -5.51
CA HIS A 247 20.81 18.54 -4.14
C HIS A 247 19.60 19.22 -3.48
N LYS A 248 18.38 18.74 -3.75
CA LYS A 248 17.13 19.35 -3.25
C LYS A 248 16.26 18.38 -2.47
N ALA A 249 15.62 18.89 -1.43
CA ALA A 249 14.58 18.19 -0.70
C ALA A 249 13.34 19.08 -0.61
N VAL A 250 12.17 18.50 -0.84
CA VAL A 250 10.88 19.16 -0.69
C VAL A 250 10.20 18.61 0.55
N HIS A 251 10.13 19.44 1.59
CA HIS A 251 9.48 19.10 2.84
C HIS A 251 8.01 19.44 2.72
N ARG A 252 7.14 18.47 3.01
CA ARG A 252 5.71 18.70 3.11
C ARG A 252 5.34 18.83 4.58
N TYR A 253 5.05 20.05 5.00
CA TYR A 253 4.43 20.32 6.30
C TYR A 253 2.94 20.06 6.15
N ASP A 254 2.39 19.20 7.00
CA ASP A 254 1.01 18.75 6.87
C ASP A 254 0.41 18.47 8.24
N ASP A 255 -0.56 19.30 8.59
CA ASP A 255 -1.21 19.28 9.90
C ASP A 255 -2.72 19.42 9.77
N ARG A 256 -3.42 19.04 10.84
CA ARG A 256 -4.85 19.27 10.97
C ARG A 256 -5.16 20.77 10.97
N ALA A 257 -6.24 21.11 10.29
CA ALA A 257 -6.82 22.43 10.24
C ALA A 257 -8.32 22.37 10.57
N THR A 258 -8.84 23.49 11.06
CA THR A 258 -10.27 23.62 11.34
C THR A 258 -11.09 23.61 10.05
N LEU A 259 -12.32 23.11 10.11
CA LEU A 259 -13.22 23.08 8.95
C LEU A 259 -13.52 24.47 8.38
N ASN A 260 -13.44 25.52 9.22
CA ASN A 260 -13.66 26.90 8.82
C ASN A 260 -12.39 27.58 8.27
N GLY A 261 -11.26 26.88 8.24
CA GLY A 261 -10.02 27.38 7.65
C GLY A 261 -10.17 27.64 6.14
N SER A 262 -9.64 28.77 5.68
CA SER A 262 -9.53 29.12 4.26
C SER A 262 -8.32 28.45 3.61
N GLY A 263 -8.44 28.10 2.33
CA GLY A 263 -7.37 27.59 1.47
C GLY A 263 -7.82 27.66 0.01
N ASP A 264 -6.92 27.39 -0.92
CA ASP A 264 -7.23 27.31 -2.35
C ASP A 264 -7.89 25.98 -2.76
N GLY A 265 -7.89 25.00 -1.86
CA GLY A 265 -8.44 23.66 -2.11
C GLY A 265 -7.60 22.82 -3.07
N MET A 266 -6.36 23.24 -3.33
CA MET A 266 -5.45 22.57 -4.25
C MET A 266 -4.51 21.65 -3.49
N THR A 267 -4.19 20.51 -4.10
CA THR A 267 -3.11 19.64 -3.64
C THR A 267 -2.01 19.68 -4.69
N ASP A 268 -0.95 20.43 -4.40
CA ASP A 268 0.21 20.61 -5.29
C ASP A 268 1.17 19.41 -5.26
N PHE A 269 0.70 18.25 -4.82
CA PHE A 269 1.47 17.03 -4.85
C PHE A 269 1.73 16.60 -6.29
N ILE A 270 2.97 16.76 -6.73
CA ILE A 270 3.40 16.48 -8.10
C ILE A 270 3.19 15.02 -8.53
N GLY A 271 3.15 14.07 -7.57
CA GLY A 271 3.02 12.65 -7.89
C GLY A 271 1.66 12.27 -8.50
N PHE A 272 0.65 13.16 -8.41
CA PHE A 272 -0.64 13.01 -9.07
C PHE A 272 -0.88 14.00 -10.21
N GLN A 273 0.10 14.84 -10.54
CA GLN A 273 0.02 15.71 -11.71
C GLN A 273 0.20 14.88 -12.99
N SER A 274 -0.49 15.28 -14.06
CA SER A 274 -0.39 14.60 -15.34
C SER A 274 0.99 14.82 -15.96
N ASN A 275 1.78 13.74 -16.08
CA ASN A 275 3.06 13.77 -16.79
C ASN A 275 2.87 13.25 -18.23
N LEU A 276 3.62 13.81 -19.20
CA LEU A 276 3.62 13.31 -20.58
C LEU A 276 4.21 11.88 -20.59
N ILE A 277 3.36 10.91 -20.91
CA ILE A 277 3.64 9.47 -20.76
C ILE A 277 4.65 8.98 -21.80
N ASN A 278 5.81 8.54 -21.32
CA ASN A 278 6.63 7.48 -21.94
C ASN A 278 6.89 6.30 -20.98
N VAL A 279 6.22 6.28 -19.81
CA VAL A 279 6.63 5.44 -18.68
C VAL A 279 5.43 4.68 -18.13
N SER A 280 4.99 3.68 -18.89
CA SER A 280 3.93 2.76 -18.49
C SER A 280 4.42 1.65 -17.55
N THR A 281 5.73 1.54 -17.33
CA THR A 281 6.34 0.48 -16.51
C THR A 281 7.30 1.03 -15.47
N THR A 282 6.74 1.64 -14.42
CA THR A 282 7.51 1.94 -13.21
C THR A 282 7.53 0.72 -12.28
N VAL A 283 8.68 0.51 -11.64
CA VAL A 283 8.80 -0.39 -10.50
C VAL A 283 9.23 0.45 -9.30
N ARG A 284 8.64 0.12 -8.16
CA ARG A 284 8.98 0.72 -6.88
C ARG A 284 9.79 -0.28 -6.06
N SER A 285 10.92 0.18 -5.56
CA SER A 285 11.66 -0.46 -4.48
C SER A 285 11.33 0.30 -3.20
N THR A 286 10.92 -0.39 -2.15
CA THR A 286 10.57 0.26 -0.89
C THR A 286 11.30 -0.41 0.26
N ALA A 287 12.01 0.40 1.04
CA ALA A 287 12.78 -0.04 2.20
C ALA A 287 12.28 0.69 3.45
N ILE A 288 12.10 -0.05 4.53
CA ILE A 288 11.65 0.47 5.84
C ILE A 288 12.82 0.37 6.81
N PHE A 289 13.29 1.52 7.27
CA PHE A 289 14.43 1.65 8.16
C PHE A 289 13.97 1.86 9.60
N PRO A 290 14.65 1.27 10.60
CA PRO A 290 14.64 1.81 11.95
C PRO A 290 15.05 3.29 11.88
N ALA A 291 14.27 4.19 12.52
CA ALA A 291 14.53 5.64 12.43
C ALA A 291 15.98 6.01 12.82
N SER A 292 16.53 5.30 13.80
CA SER A 292 17.91 5.43 14.29
C SER A 292 19.01 5.20 13.25
N LYS A 293 18.72 4.46 12.17
CA LYS A 293 19.69 4.10 11.12
C LYS A 293 19.58 4.94 9.85
N PHE A 294 18.49 5.67 9.68
CA PHE A 294 18.19 6.36 8.43
C PHE A 294 19.11 7.56 8.16
N ARG A 295 19.56 8.26 9.21
CA ARG A 295 20.54 9.35 9.14
C ARG A 295 21.81 8.93 8.40
N ASP A 296 22.43 7.84 8.87
CA ASP A 296 23.69 7.36 8.31
C ASP A 296 23.51 6.82 6.89
N PHE A 297 22.35 6.26 6.57
CA PHE A 297 21.99 5.88 5.21
C PHE A 297 21.97 7.09 4.26
N ILE A 298 21.31 8.19 4.64
CA ILE A 298 21.29 9.43 3.84
C ILE A 298 22.72 9.91 3.58
N LEU A 299 23.56 9.94 4.62
CA LEU A 299 24.96 10.37 4.51
C LEU A 299 25.77 9.54 3.50
N ASP A 300 25.56 8.24 3.46
CA ASP A 300 26.27 7.37 2.52
C ASP A 300 25.71 7.46 1.09
N VAL A 301 24.39 7.63 0.93
CA VAL A 301 23.81 7.94 -0.38
C VAL A 301 24.34 9.28 -0.91
N LYS A 302 24.50 10.30 -0.05
CA LYS A 302 25.11 11.58 -0.43
C LYS A 302 26.55 11.41 -0.89
N LYS A 303 27.37 10.60 -0.21
CA LYS A 303 28.74 10.28 -0.67
C LYS A 303 28.72 9.63 -2.05
N LEU A 304 27.81 8.68 -2.28
CA LEU A 304 27.66 8.02 -3.59
C LEU A 304 27.22 9.00 -4.68
N ARG A 305 26.27 9.88 -4.38
CA ARG A 305 25.85 10.99 -5.27
C ARG A 305 27.03 11.91 -5.59
N ASP A 306 27.81 12.31 -4.60
CA ASP A 306 28.88 13.30 -4.78
C ASP A 306 30.05 12.77 -5.64
N LEU A 307 30.15 11.45 -5.85
CA LEU A 307 31.07 10.86 -6.84
C LEU A 307 30.65 11.20 -8.29
N ASN A 308 29.35 11.15 -8.57
CA ASN A 308 28.76 11.54 -9.86
C ASN A 308 27.24 11.79 -9.72
N PRO A 309 26.79 13.06 -9.60
CA PRO A 309 25.38 13.37 -9.39
C PRO A 309 24.46 12.92 -10.53
N ASP A 310 24.96 12.88 -11.76
CA ASP A 310 24.18 12.49 -12.96
C ASP A 310 23.64 11.06 -12.86
N ASN A 311 24.28 10.22 -12.05
CA ASN A 311 23.83 8.86 -11.80
C ASN A 311 22.46 8.79 -11.09
N PHE A 312 22.02 9.86 -10.44
CA PHE A 312 20.74 9.92 -9.73
C PHE A 312 19.59 10.55 -10.57
N CYS A 313 19.90 11.19 -11.71
CA CYS A 313 18.92 11.88 -12.55
C CYS A 313 17.74 11.01 -13.01
N GLY A 314 17.91 9.68 -13.08
CA GLY A 314 16.86 8.76 -13.47
C GLY A 314 15.67 8.72 -12.49
N VAL A 315 15.93 8.82 -11.18
CA VAL A 315 14.89 8.70 -10.14
C VAL A 315 14.14 10.01 -9.91
N ASP A 316 14.85 11.12 -10.10
CA ASP A 316 14.34 12.47 -9.91
C ASP A 316 13.19 12.77 -10.87
N ILE A 317 13.21 12.17 -12.07
CA ILE A 317 12.14 12.25 -13.06
C ILE A 317 10.87 11.51 -12.59
N TYR A 318 10.99 10.55 -11.66
CA TYR A 318 9.91 9.66 -11.19
C TYR A 318 9.50 9.91 -9.73
N ASN A 319 9.47 11.17 -9.32
CA ASN A 319 9.14 11.64 -7.96
C ASN A 319 10.26 11.49 -6.92
N GLY A 320 11.52 11.32 -7.35
CA GLY A 320 12.65 11.25 -6.43
C GLY A 320 12.56 10.10 -5.43
N PHE A 321 13.23 10.28 -4.29
CA PHE A 321 13.13 9.44 -3.11
C PHE A 321 12.01 9.98 -2.22
N LEU A 322 10.92 9.24 -2.08
CA LEU A 322 9.83 9.62 -1.19
C LEU A 322 10.07 9.02 0.20
N ILE A 323 10.19 9.90 1.19
CA ILE A 323 10.46 9.58 2.58
C ILE A 323 9.18 9.79 3.39
N ARG A 324 8.70 8.73 4.03
CA ARG A 324 7.48 8.71 4.85
C ARG A 324 7.78 8.13 6.23
N PHE A 325 6.89 8.40 7.18
CA PHE A 325 7.08 8.05 8.58
C PHE A 325 6.01 7.05 9.02
N ILE A 326 6.41 5.97 9.70
CA ILE A 326 5.48 4.97 10.25
C ILE A 326 5.78 4.81 11.75
N LYS A 327 4.73 4.86 12.57
CA LYS A 327 4.81 4.53 14.00
C LYS A 327 4.98 3.03 14.21
N GLY A 328 5.65 2.65 15.30
CA GLY A 328 5.63 1.26 15.79
C GLY A 328 4.20 0.70 15.94
N SER A 329 4.04 -0.58 15.62
CA SER A 329 2.80 -1.35 15.51
C SER A 329 2.95 -2.69 16.23
N GLU A 330 1.85 -3.18 16.81
CA GLU A 330 1.79 -4.50 17.43
C GLU A 330 1.46 -5.62 16.44
N ALA A 331 1.15 -5.29 15.17
CA ALA A 331 0.93 -6.30 14.15
C ALA A 331 2.21 -7.13 13.92
N TYR A 332 2.08 -8.45 13.74
CA TYR A 332 3.25 -9.34 13.66
C TYR A 332 4.16 -9.07 12.46
N LEU A 333 3.57 -8.61 11.35
CA LEU A 333 4.31 -8.15 10.17
C LEU A 333 4.37 -6.61 10.08
N GLY A 334 3.95 -5.91 11.14
CA GLY A 334 4.12 -4.47 11.27
C GLY A 334 5.55 -4.10 11.70
N GLN A 335 5.81 -2.80 11.79
CA GLN A 335 7.08 -2.31 12.30
C GLN A 335 7.06 -2.29 13.83
N SER A 336 8.04 -2.88 14.49
CA SER A 336 8.09 -2.93 15.96
C SER A 336 8.49 -1.61 16.62
N GLU A 337 8.98 -0.66 15.84
CA GLU A 337 9.48 0.64 16.29
C GLU A 337 9.16 1.73 15.26
N ASP A 338 9.31 2.99 15.67
CA ASP A 338 9.16 4.12 14.75
C ASP A 338 10.19 4.00 13.63
N SER A 339 9.69 4.06 12.41
CA SER A 339 10.42 3.70 11.21
C SER A 339 10.27 4.77 10.14
N VAL A 340 11.23 4.80 9.23
CA VAL A 340 11.24 5.66 8.05
C VAL A 340 11.13 4.78 6.81
N VAL A 341 10.17 5.08 5.95
CA VAL A 341 9.97 4.41 4.67
C VAL A 341 10.61 5.25 3.58
N LEU A 342 11.44 4.61 2.77
CA LEU A 342 12.00 5.15 1.56
C LEU A 342 11.39 4.41 0.37
N ASP A 343 10.55 5.11 -0.39
CA ASP A 343 10.08 4.64 -1.68
C ASP A 343 10.97 5.20 -2.79
N ILE A 344 11.43 4.31 -3.66
CA ILE A 344 12.22 4.68 -4.82
C ILE A 344 11.56 4.15 -6.09
N ASN A 345 11.22 5.06 -7.01
CA ASN A 345 10.58 4.70 -8.27
C ASN A 345 11.58 4.77 -9.42
N TYR A 346 11.66 3.69 -10.19
CA TYR A 346 12.48 3.64 -11.40
C TYR A 346 11.66 3.15 -12.58
N HIS A 347 12.04 3.56 -13.78
CA HIS A 347 11.58 2.89 -14.98
C HIS A 347 12.19 1.49 -15.07
N ARG A 348 11.39 0.51 -15.49
CA ARG A 348 11.87 -0.84 -15.77
C ARG A 348 11.34 -1.31 -17.11
N ALA A 349 12.25 -1.53 -18.05
CA ALA A 349 11.93 -2.01 -19.40
C ALA A 349 11.09 -3.30 -19.39
N ASP A 350 10.32 -3.49 -20.46
CA ASP A 350 9.52 -4.71 -20.67
C ASP A 350 10.43 -5.93 -20.83
N GLU A 351 11.51 -5.77 -21.60
CA GLU A 351 12.55 -6.79 -21.79
C GLU A 351 13.32 -7.05 -20.48
N PRO A 352 13.26 -8.27 -19.91
CA PRO A 352 13.86 -8.57 -18.61
C PRO A 352 15.38 -8.41 -18.55
N LEU A 353 16.06 -8.52 -19.69
CA LEU A 353 17.52 -8.43 -19.81
C LEU A 353 18.03 -6.99 -19.99
N THR A 354 17.13 -6.03 -20.24
CA THR A 354 17.53 -4.63 -20.35
C THR A 354 17.84 -4.08 -18.96
N PRO A 355 19.07 -3.61 -18.71
CA PRO A 355 19.44 -3.10 -17.40
C PRO A 355 18.66 -1.83 -17.06
N ARG A 356 18.51 -1.56 -15.76
CA ARG A 356 18.00 -0.26 -15.29
C ARG A 356 18.98 0.84 -15.69
N LEU A 357 18.47 2.05 -15.94
CA LEU A 357 19.33 3.23 -16.04
C LEU A 357 20.12 3.37 -14.72
N ASN A 358 21.46 3.41 -14.79
CA ASN A 358 22.36 3.46 -13.63
C ASN A 358 22.13 2.30 -12.63
N GLN A 359 21.89 1.09 -13.16
CA GLN A 359 21.56 -0.10 -12.37
C GLN A 359 22.53 -0.39 -11.23
N ASP A 360 23.83 -0.26 -11.48
CA ASP A 360 24.91 -0.46 -10.51
C ASP A 360 24.75 0.46 -9.28
N ILE A 361 24.43 1.72 -9.51
CA ILE A 361 24.19 2.70 -8.44
C ILE A 361 22.94 2.34 -7.63
N TRP A 362 21.86 1.93 -8.29
CA TRP A 362 20.64 1.54 -7.59
C TRP A 362 20.79 0.24 -6.82
N GLU A 363 21.54 -0.73 -7.36
CA GLU A 363 21.88 -1.95 -6.63
C GLU A 363 22.72 -1.65 -5.40
N GLU A 364 23.66 -0.69 -5.47
CA GLU A 364 24.43 -0.25 -4.30
C GLU A 364 23.53 0.43 -3.26
N VAL A 365 22.64 1.34 -3.65
CA VAL A 365 21.67 1.98 -2.73
C VAL A 365 20.76 0.95 -2.06
N GLU A 366 20.25 -0.03 -2.82
CA GLU A 366 19.43 -1.13 -2.31
C GLU A 366 20.25 -2.02 -1.36
N GLN A 367 21.49 -2.35 -1.71
CA GLN A 367 22.36 -3.16 -0.87
C GLN A 367 22.72 -2.45 0.45
N MET A 368 23.01 -1.15 0.40
CA MET A 368 23.20 -0.34 1.60
C MET A 368 21.95 -0.40 2.48
N ALA A 369 20.77 -0.17 1.91
CA ALA A 369 19.51 -0.21 2.65
C ALA A 369 19.31 -1.54 3.38
N PHE A 370 19.32 -2.66 2.65
CA PHE A 370 18.93 -3.97 3.20
C PHE A 370 20.05 -4.67 3.97
N PHE A 371 21.31 -4.61 3.51
CA PHE A 371 22.40 -5.37 4.13
C PHE A 371 23.20 -4.56 5.14
N LYS A 372 23.45 -3.28 4.89
CA LYS A 372 24.25 -2.43 5.79
C LYS A 372 23.40 -1.81 6.90
N TYR A 373 22.23 -1.29 6.57
CA TYR A 373 21.37 -0.58 7.51
C TYR A 373 20.20 -1.41 8.04
N GLY A 374 20.07 -2.67 7.58
CA GLY A 374 19.08 -3.61 8.10
C GLY A 374 17.63 -3.19 7.83
N ALA A 375 17.39 -2.42 6.75
CA ALA A 375 16.04 -2.09 6.33
C ALA A 375 15.25 -3.37 5.98
N LYS A 376 13.93 -3.29 6.09
CA LYS A 376 13.01 -4.36 5.72
C LYS A 376 12.26 -4.00 4.43
N PRO A 377 11.89 -4.98 3.60
CA PRO A 377 10.96 -4.72 2.50
C PRO A 377 9.60 -4.29 3.06
N HIS A 378 8.94 -3.38 2.35
CA HIS A 378 7.58 -2.95 2.66
C HIS A 378 6.53 -3.98 2.23
#